data_AF-A0A2N0H8G0-F1
#
_entry.id   AF-A0A2N0H8G0-F1
#
_cell.length_a   1.000
_cell.length_b   1.000
_cell.length_c   1.000
_cell.angle_alpha   90.00
_cell.angle_beta   90.00
_cell.angle_gamma   90.00
#
_symmetry.space_group_name_H-M   'P 1'
#
loop_
_entity.id
_entity.type
_entity.pdbx_description
1 polymer ?
#
loop_
_entity_poly.entity_id
_entity_poly.type
_entity_poly.pdbx_seq_one_letter_code
_entity_poly.pdbx_strand_id
1 'polypeptide(L)'
;MNQEQYFEISKTNNLPLRCPILNYCSRRAYTIYFNSDYGKSDPENNVVKALQKDGTLSSDFEKNKIELQGEGPTWIGGNNNFYFKDMCPEVNLFDSSNSLFQNTACVEGDYDSYREKDKKRVIKCQHFSICPEFNKFMFEKSQTIKSNSKKRRPAIPQKTKALLQKEIKSKCPICPSEDVEHFQIHHIDENPENNNFENLLMLCPTCHSKITKKDISEEEVIEYKDNLRI
;
A
#
# COMPACT_ATOMS: atom_id res chain seq x y z
N MET A 1 7.16 10.25 24.66
CA MET A 1 6.52 10.87 23.48
C MET A 1 5.07 11.10 23.83
N ASN A 2 4.69 12.36 23.98
CA ASN A 2 3.31 12.75 24.27
C ASN A 2 2.48 12.82 22.98
N GLN A 3 1.19 13.12 23.11
CA GLN A 3 0.25 13.17 21.98
C GLN A 3 0.60 14.23 20.93
N GLU A 4 1.04 15.41 21.35
CA GLU A 4 1.42 16.49 20.43
C GLU A 4 2.63 16.08 19.59
N GLN A 5 3.70 15.60 20.23
CA GLN A 5 4.88 15.07 19.54
C GLN A 5 4.52 13.93 18.58
N TYR A 6 3.58 13.07 18.97
CA TYR A 6 3.09 11.97 18.13
C TYR A 6 2.44 12.48 16.85
N PHE A 7 1.54 13.46 16.96
CA PHE A 7 0.86 14.04 15.81
C PHE A 7 1.78 14.86 14.92
N GLU A 8 2.79 15.53 15.47
CA GLU A 8 3.80 16.22 14.66
C GLU A 8 4.55 15.23 13.77
N ILE A 9 4.94 14.05 14.27
CA ILE A 9 5.54 12.99 13.44
C ILE A 9 4.60 12.55 12.32
N SER A 10 3.30 12.41 12.60
CA SER A 10 2.30 12.09 11.58
C SER A 10 2.23 13.17 10.49
N LYS A 11 2.16 14.44 10.89
CA LYS A 11 2.13 15.58 9.95
C LYS A 11 3.38 15.67 9.10
N THR A 12 4.57 15.58 9.71
CA THR A 12 5.87 15.65 8.99
C THR A 12 6.00 14.55 7.94
N ASN A 13 5.49 13.35 8.23
CA ASN A 13 5.58 12.21 7.32
C ASN A 13 4.37 12.07 6.39
N ASN A 14 3.42 13.01 6.40
CA ASN A 14 2.16 12.93 5.66
C ASN A 14 1.40 11.62 5.92
N LEU A 15 1.34 11.22 7.18
CA LEU A 15 0.67 10.01 7.67
C LEU A 15 -0.63 10.38 8.41
N PRO A 16 -1.60 9.44 8.52
CA PRO A 16 -2.78 9.66 9.34
C PRO A 16 -2.41 9.88 10.80
N LEU A 17 -3.23 10.62 11.54
CA LEU A 17 -3.01 10.93 12.96
C LEU A 17 -2.98 9.68 13.87
N ARG A 18 -3.57 8.59 13.39
CA ARG A 18 -3.70 7.31 14.09
C ARG A 18 -3.35 6.19 13.11
N CYS A 19 -2.86 5.09 13.64
CA CYS A 19 -2.51 3.91 12.87
C CYS A 19 -3.75 3.36 12.14
N PRO A 20 -3.71 3.17 10.80
CA PRO A 20 -4.89 2.78 10.03
C PRO A 20 -5.31 1.32 10.25
N ILE A 21 -4.48 0.52 10.92
CA ILE A 21 -4.70 -0.92 11.11
C ILE A 21 -5.08 -1.30 12.54
N LEU A 22 -5.41 -0.34 13.41
CA LEU A 22 -5.64 -0.58 14.85
C LEU A 22 -6.69 -1.66 15.12
N ASN A 23 -7.79 -1.64 14.37
CA ASN A 23 -8.90 -2.58 14.59
C ASN A 23 -8.54 -4.03 14.26
N TYR A 24 -7.47 -4.25 13.50
CA TYR A 24 -7.04 -5.57 13.05
C TYR A 24 -5.58 -5.87 13.40
N CYS A 25 -4.93 -5.05 14.23
CA CYS A 25 -3.53 -5.22 14.58
C CYS A 25 -3.39 -6.17 15.77
N SER A 26 -2.76 -7.33 15.53
CA SER A 26 -2.50 -8.31 16.60
C SER A 26 -1.69 -7.70 17.74
N ARG A 27 -0.67 -6.88 17.44
CA ARG A 27 0.14 -6.21 18.47
C ARG A 27 -0.70 -5.36 19.42
N ARG A 28 -1.66 -4.60 18.89
CA ARG A 28 -2.60 -3.81 19.70
C ARG A 28 -3.45 -4.72 20.59
N ALA A 29 -4.01 -5.80 20.02
CA ALA A 29 -4.82 -6.76 20.76
C ALA A 29 -4.04 -7.35 21.96
N TYR A 30 -2.83 -7.86 21.71
CA TYR A 30 -1.97 -8.38 22.79
C TYR A 30 -1.64 -7.31 23.83
N THR A 31 -1.32 -6.07 23.42
CA THR A 31 -1.05 -4.99 24.38
C THR A 31 -2.23 -4.66 25.26
N ILE A 32 -3.45 -4.61 24.70
CA ILE A 32 -4.66 -4.42 25.51
C ILE A 32 -4.79 -5.59 26.50
N TYR A 33 -4.73 -6.82 26.01
CA TYR A 33 -4.85 -8.02 26.84
C TYR A 33 -3.86 -8.05 28.01
N PHE A 34 -2.59 -7.70 27.77
CA PHE A 34 -1.56 -7.67 28.81
C PHE A 34 -1.71 -6.50 29.79
N ASN A 35 -2.23 -5.36 29.35
CA ASN A 35 -2.42 -4.19 30.20
C ASN A 35 -3.70 -4.30 31.06
N SER A 36 -4.67 -5.11 30.65
CA SER A 36 -5.91 -5.34 31.39
C SER A 36 -5.82 -6.59 32.28
N ASP A 37 -6.85 -6.81 33.10
CA ASP A 37 -6.96 -7.99 33.97
C ASP A 37 -7.46 -9.27 33.25
N TYR A 38 -7.43 -9.32 31.92
CA TYR A 38 -7.89 -10.48 31.15
C TYR A 38 -7.09 -11.75 31.47
N GLY A 39 -5.77 -11.62 31.64
CA GLY A 39 -4.90 -12.75 32.01
C GLY A 39 -5.20 -13.38 33.38
N LYS A 40 -5.97 -12.69 34.24
CA LYS A 40 -6.43 -13.24 35.53
C LYS A 40 -7.79 -13.93 35.44
N SER A 41 -8.58 -13.63 34.40
CA SER A 41 -9.98 -14.03 34.29
C SER A 41 -10.25 -15.06 33.19
N ASP A 42 -9.34 -15.24 32.22
CA ASP A 42 -9.46 -16.24 31.16
C ASP A 42 -8.43 -17.39 31.32
N PRO A 43 -8.87 -18.59 31.76
CA PRO A 43 -7.99 -19.75 31.89
C PRO A 43 -7.47 -20.29 30.55
N GLU A 44 -8.17 -20.01 29.43
CA GLU A 44 -7.79 -20.50 28.10
C GLU A 44 -6.64 -19.68 27.49
N ASN A 45 -6.31 -18.51 28.06
CA ASN A 45 -5.32 -17.56 27.54
C ASN A 45 -5.55 -17.19 26.06
N ASN A 46 -6.81 -17.18 25.59
CA ASN A 46 -7.12 -16.83 24.22
C ASN A 46 -7.42 -15.34 24.09
N VAL A 47 -6.39 -14.57 23.77
CA VAL A 47 -6.41 -13.11 23.62
C VAL A 47 -7.58 -12.62 22.77
N VAL A 48 -7.81 -13.24 21.61
CA VAL A 48 -8.83 -12.78 20.67
C VAL A 48 -10.23 -13.03 21.21
N LYS A 49 -10.51 -14.23 21.74
CA LYS A 49 -11.82 -14.55 22.33
C LYS A 49 -12.14 -13.65 23.51
N ALA A 50 -11.18 -13.41 24.40
CA ALA A 50 -11.37 -12.55 25.57
C ALA A 50 -11.76 -11.13 25.15
N LEU A 51 -11.05 -10.55 24.19
CA LEU A 51 -11.32 -9.19 23.72
C LEU A 51 -12.57 -9.09 22.84
N GLN A 52 -12.95 -10.14 22.13
CA GLN A 52 -14.23 -10.20 21.40
C GLN A 52 -15.42 -10.26 22.36
N LYS A 53 -15.28 -10.98 23.48
CA LYS A 53 -16.34 -11.09 24.50
C LYS A 53 -16.67 -9.75 25.16
N ASP A 54 -15.66 -8.90 25.36
CA ASP A 54 -15.83 -7.53 25.88
C ASP A 54 -16.16 -6.50 24.78
N GLY A 55 -16.25 -6.93 23.51
CA GLY A 55 -16.54 -6.03 22.38
C GLY A 55 -15.38 -5.10 21.99
N THR A 56 -14.19 -5.28 22.58
CA THR A 56 -12.97 -4.54 22.22
C THR A 56 -12.49 -4.88 20.81
N LEU A 57 -12.64 -6.13 20.38
CA LEU A 57 -12.35 -6.59 19.02
C LEU A 57 -13.62 -6.98 18.27
N SER A 58 -13.62 -6.71 16.97
CA SER A 58 -14.70 -7.13 16.08
C SER A 58 -14.73 -8.66 15.90
N SER A 59 -15.91 -9.20 15.60
CA SER A 59 -16.10 -10.64 15.33
C SER A 59 -15.31 -11.13 14.11
N ASP A 60 -15.04 -10.25 13.15
CA ASP A 60 -14.26 -10.54 11.94
C ASP A 60 -12.74 -10.35 12.11
N PHE A 61 -12.28 -10.05 13.33
CA PHE A 61 -10.86 -9.80 13.62
C PHE A 61 -9.96 -10.93 13.11
N GLU A 62 -10.28 -12.19 13.42
CA GLU A 62 -9.42 -13.32 13.07
C GLU A 62 -9.25 -13.50 11.55
N LYS A 63 -10.25 -13.08 10.77
CA LYS A 63 -10.22 -13.15 9.31
C LYS A 63 -9.34 -12.06 8.70
N ASN A 64 -9.36 -10.88 9.31
CA ASN A 64 -8.75 -9.67 8.76
C ASN A 64 -7.49 -9.22 9.52
N LYS A 65 -7.07 -9.97 10.55
CA LYS A 65 -5.96 -9.58 11.41
C LYS A 65 -4.65 -9.53 10.64
N ILE A 66 -3.85 -8.54 11.04
CA ILE A 66 -2.46 -8.44 10.67
C ILE A 66 -1.68 -9.17 11.74
N GLU A 67 -1.13 -10.32 11.36
CA GLU A 67 -0.32 -11.16 12.23
C GLU A 67 0.90 -10.42 12.77
N LEU A 68 1.31 -10.77 13.99
CA LEU A 68 2.51 -10.23 14.61
C LEU A 68 3.73 -10.42 13.70
N GLN A 69 4.53 -9.36 13.57
CA GLN A 69 5.77 -9.38 12.79
C GLN A 69 6.96 -9.14 13.71
N GLY A 70 7.97 -10.00 13.63
CA GLY A 70 9.16 -9.93 14.48
C GLY A 70 8.87 -10.36 15.93
N GLU A 71 9.48 -9.67 16.89
CA GLU A 71 9.30 -9.95 18.32
C GLU A 71 7.89 -9.55 18.77
N GLY A 72 7.21 -10.47 19.46
CA GLY A 72 5.89 -10.26 20.01
C GLY A 72 5.93 -9.41 21.30
N PRO A 73 4.80 -8.80 21.69
CA PRO A 73 4.74 -8.07 22.95
C PRO A 73 5.06 -8.98 24.12
N THR A 74 5.92 -8.52 25.01
CA THR A 74 6.37 -9.27 26.18
C THR A 74 5.97 -8.53 27.44
N TRP A 75 5.43 -9.26 28.41
CA TRP A 75 5.09 -8.74 29.73
C TRP A 75 5.62 -9.70 30.79
N ILE A 76 6.37 -9.18 31.75
CA ILE A 76 6.95 -9.96 32.85
C ILE A 76 6.78 -9.15 34.12
N GLY A 77 6.16 -9.72 35.15
CA GLY A 77 6.04 -9.04 36.42
C GLY A 77 4.92 -9.56 37.30
N GLY A 78 4.65 -8.80 38.35
CA GLY A 78 3.51 -8.95 39.23
C GLY A 78 3.04 -7.59 39.73
N ASN A 79 2.34 -7.58 40.86
CA ASN A 79 1.72 -6.35 41.36
C ASN A 79 2.73 -5.29 41.82
N ASN A 80 3.91 -5.71 42.29
CA ASN A 80 4.89 -4.80 42.92
C ASN A 80 5.98 -4.33 41.95
N ASN A 81 6.23 -5.08 40.87
CA ASN A 81 7.15 -4.71 39.82
C ASN A 81 6.73 -5.36 38.50
N PHE A 82 6.90 -4.67 37.38
CA PHE A 82 6.72 -5.26 36.07
C PHE A 82 7.59 -4.58 35.02
N TYR A 83 7.83 -5.30 33.94
CA TYR A 83 8.52 -4.84 32.74
C TYR A 83 7.72 -5.29 31.52
N PHE A 84 7.60 -4.41 30.54
CA PHE A 84 7.02 -4.76 29.26
C PHE A 84 7.86 -4.22 28.12
N LYS A 85 7.78 -4.91 26.98
CA LYS A 85 8.50 -4.57 25.75
C LYS A 85 7.66 -4.89 24.52
N ASP A 86 7.97 -4.22 23.42
CA ASP A 86 7.40 -4.44 22.09
C ASP A 86 5.87 -4.27 22.06
N MET A 87 5.34 -3.41 22.93
CA MET A 87 3.91 -3.09 23.00
C MET A 87 3.48 -2.12 21.89
N CYS A 88 2.18 -2.07 21.60
CA CYS A 88 1.61 -1.07 20.71
C CYS A 88 1.68 0.33 21.38
N PRO A 89 2.32 1.33 20.74
CA PRO A 89 2.47 2.66 21.36
C PRO A 89 1.13 3.38 21.56
N GLU A 90 0.12 3.06 20.75
CA GLU A 90 -1.15 3.77 20.79
C GLU A 90 -2.06 3.36 21.95
N VAL A 91 -1.85 2.19 22.55
CA VAL A 91 -2.69 1.75 23.68
C VAL A 91 -2.42 2.67 24.88
N ASN A 92 -1.16 2.84 25.28
CA ASN A 92 -0.80 3.74 26.37
C ASN A 92 -1.07 5.22 26.05
N LEU A 93 -1.01 5.62 24.77
CA LEU A 93 -1.24 7.00 24.37
C LEU A 93 -2.72 7.38 24.35
N PHE A 94 -3.60 6.51 23.86
CA PHE A 94 -4.98 6.88 23.52
C PHE A 94 -6.06 6.02 24.18
N ASP A 95 -5.73 4.85 24.72
CA ASP A 95 -6.68 3.98 25.40
C ASP A 95 -6.59 4.21 26.91
N SER A 96 -7.48 5.05 27.44
CA SER A 96 -7.49 5.37 28.87
C SER A 96 -7.83 4.18 29.77
N SER A 97 -8.57 3.19 29.24
CA SER A 97 -9.06 2.04 30.01
C SER A 97 -7.99 0.97 30.15
N ASN A 98 -7.15 0.81 29.13
CA ASN A 98 -6.13 -0.25 29.04
C ASN A 98 -4.70 0.30 29.05
N SER A 99 -4.48 1.49 29.59
CA SER A 99 -3.17 2.14 29.62
C SER A 99 -2.46 1.98 30.96
N LEU A 100 -1.24 1.46 30.94
CA LEU A 100 -0.33 1.45 32.10
C LEU A 100 0.40 2.79 32.29
N PHE A 101 0.65 3.50 31.18
CA PHE A 101 1.41 4.76 31.10
C PHE A 101 0.61 5.80 30.30
N GLN A 102 -0.37 6.42 30.96
CA GLN A 102 -1.33 7.31 30.31
C GLN A 102 -0.65 8.45 29.54
N ASN A 103 -1.23 8.79 28.40
CA ASN A 103 -0.82 9.90 27.53
C ASN A 103 0.61 9.78 26.99
N THR A 104 1.19 8.57 26.97
CA THR A 104 2.54 8.34 26.48
C THR A 104 2.59 7.20 25.46
N ALA A 105 3.12 7.48 24.27
CA ALA A 105 3.36 6.50 23.22
C ALA A 105 4.56 5.59 23.50
N CYS A 106 4.51 4.86 24.62
CA CYS A 106 5.56 3.96 25.06
C CYS A 106 5.32 2.53 24.56
N VAL A 107 6.42 1.90 24.17
CA VAL A 107 6.46 0.49 23.72
C VAL A 107 7.27 -0.38 24.68
N GLU A 108 8.07 0.26 25.53
CA GLU A 108 8.87 -0.38 26.56
C GLU A 108 8.90 0.50 27.80
N GLY A 109 8.75 -0.13 28.95
CA GLY A 109 8.74 0.54 30.23
C GLY A 109 8.70 -0.44 31.38
N ASP A 110 8.89 0.10 32.58
CA ASP A 110 8.92 -0.68 33.79
C ASP A 110 8.28 0.08 34.95
N TYR A 111 7.74 -0.71 35.88
CA TYR A 111 7.25 -0.24 37.16
C TYR A 111 7.97 -0.98 38.28
N ASP A 112 8.33 -0.26 39.32
CA ASP A 112 8.91 -0.81 40.53
C ASP A 112 8.47 0.00 41.74
N SER A 113 7.64 -0.61 42.59
CA SER A 113 7.10 0.01 43.79
C SER A 113 8.14 0.34 44.85
N TYR A 114 9.30 -0.35 44.82
CA TYR A 114 10.39 -0.22 45.78
C TYR A 114 11.35 0.94 45.46
N ARG A 115 11.22 1.58 44.29
CA ARG A 115 12.00 2.77 43.94
C ARG A 115 11.55 3.99 44.73
N GLU A 116 12.52 4.76 45.22
CA GLU A 116 12.27 6.02 45.93
C GLU A 116 11.68 7.10 45.01
N LYS A 117 12.14 7.17 43.76
CA LYS A 117 11.66 8.10 42.73
C LYS A 117 11.37 7.34 41.43
N ASP A 118 10.52 7.92 40.59
CA ASP A 118 10.21 7.42 39.25
C ASP A 118 9.80 5.94 39.24
N LYS A 119 8.82 5.61 40.08
CA LYS A 119 8.26 4.26 40.19
C LYS A 119 7.79 3.71 38.85
N LYS A 120 7.38 4.59 37.92
CA LYS A 120 7.05 4.27 36.53
C LYS A 120 8.09 4.90 35.63
N ARG A 121 8.84 4.09 34.90
CA ARG A 121 9.85 4.55 33.95
C ARG A 121 9.48 4.14 32.53
N VAL A 122 9.47 5.13 31.63
CA VAL A 122 9.33 4.90 30.20
C VAL A 122 10.72 4.71 29.62
N ILE A 123 11.00 3.51 29.08
CA ILE A 123 12.31 3.18 28.50
C ILE A 123 12.33 3.59 27.03
N LYS A 124 11.29 3.24 26.27
CA LYS A 124 11.23 3.48 24.82
C LYS A 124 9.87 4.01 24.40
N CYS A 125 9.89 5.05 23.58
CA CYS A 125 8.73 5.57 22.88
C CYS A 125 8.86 5.34 21.38
N GLN A 126 7.71 5.23 20.70
CA GLN A 126 7.67 4.87 19.29
C GLN A 126 6.42 5.46 18.64
N HIS A 127 6.54 5.94 17.40
CA HIS A 127 5.39 6.25 16.55
C HIS A 127 4.92 4.99 15.80
N PHE A 128 3.64 4.86 15.45
CA PHE A 128 3.14 3.66 14.74
C PHE A 128 3.83 3.43 13.40
N SER A 129 4.35 4.49 12.77
CA SER A 129 4.98 4.42 11.45
C SER A 129 6.23 3.55 11.40
N ILE A 130 6.88 3.29 12.53
CA ILE A 130 8.05 2.41 12.64
C ILE A 130 7.67 1.03 13.19
N CYS A 131 6.38 0.73 13.31
CA CYS A 131 5.86 -0.57 13.77
C CYS A 131 6.02 -1.63 12.65
N PRO A 132 6.49 -2.86 12.97
CA PRO A 132 6.64 -3.93 11.99
C PRO A 132 5.35 -4.27 11.23
N GLU A 133 4.21 -4.31 11.93
CA GLU A 133 2.89 -4.60 11.35
C GLU A 133 2.44 -3.50 10.37
N PHE A 134 2.72 -2.24 10.70
CA PHE A 134 2.41 -1.13 9.81
C PHE A 134 3.27 -1.16 8.54
N ASN A 135 4.56 -1.48 8.68
CA ASN A 135 5.46 -1.63 7.54
C ASN A 135 5.01 -2.77 6.62
N LYS A 136 4.60 -3.91 7.18
CA LYS A 136 4.02 -5.02 6.42
C LYS A 136 2.75 -4.58 5.68
N PHE A 137 1.82 -3.93 6.37
CA PHE A 137 0.59 -3.41 5.77
C PHE A 137 0.87 -2.49 4.58
N MET A 138 1.81 -1.54 4.74
CA MET A 138 2.19 -0.61 3.68
C MET A 138 2.83 -1.33 2.49
N PHE A 139 3.67 -2.34 2.76
CA PHE A 139 4.29 -3.15 1.74
C PHE A 139 3.25 -3.95 0.93
N GLU A 140 2.34 -4.66 1.58
CA GLU A 140 1.26 -5.43 0.93
C GLU A 140 0.34 -4.52 0.11
N LYS A 141 -0.06 -3.37 0.67
CA LYS A 141 -0.85 -2.37 -0.03
C LYS A 141 -0.15 -1.88 -1.31
N SER A 142 1.16 -1.65 -1.24
CA SER A 142 1.95 -1.24 -2.41
C SER A 142 1.99 -2.32 -3.51
N GLN A 143 1.99 -3.61 -3.13
CA GLN A 143 1.95 -4.71 -4.10
C GLN A 143 0.60 -4.79 -4.81
N THR A 144 -0.51 -4.64 -4.09
CA THR A 144 -1.86 -4.62 -4.70
C THR A 144 -2.05 -3.47 -5.69
N ILE A 145 -1.44 -2.31 -5.44
CA ILE A 145 -1.48 -1.17 -6.39
C ILE A 145 -0.67 -1.50 -7.67
N LYS A 146 0.46 -2.21 -7.52
CA LYS A 146 1.30 -2.64 -8.65
C LYS A 146 0.66 -3.74 -9.50
N SER A 147 -0.13 -4.64 -8.91
CA SER A 147 -0.82 -5.69 -9.67
C SER A 147 -1.99 -5.11 -10.49
N ASN A 148 -2.74 -4.16 -9.94
CA ASN A 148 -3.87 -3.52 -10.64
C ASN A 148 -3.45 -2.54 -11.74
N SER A 149 -2.22 -2.03 -11.73
CA SER A 149 -1.70 -1.12 -12.78
C SER A 149 -1.11 -1.83 -14.01
N LYS A 150 -1.12 -3.17 -14.06
CA LYS A 150 -0.66 -3.95 -15.23
C LYS A 150 -1.80 -4.73 -15.90
N LYS A 151 -2.80 -4.05 -16.46
CA LYS A 151 -3.44 -4.60 -17.67
C LYS A 151 -2.37 -4.60 -18.76
N ARG A 152 -1.76 -5.76 -19.03
CA ARG A 152 -0.81 -5.91 -20.14
C ARG A 152 -1.59 -5.61 -21.43
N ARG A 153 -1.25 -4.52 -22.11
CA ARG A 153 -1.84 -4.21 -23.42
C ARG A 153 -1.71 -5.44 -24.32
N PRO A 154 -2.77 -5.88 -25.01
CA PRO A 154 -2.70 -7.04 -25.88
C PRO A 154 -1.64 -6.80 -26.96
N ALA A 155 -0.67 -7.70 -27.06
CA ALA A 155 0.38 -7.58 -28.06
C ALA A 155 -0.21 -7.68 -29.47
N ILE A 156 0.14 -6.76 -30.36
CA ILE A 156 -0.25 -6.83 -31.77
C ILE A 156 0.38 -8.11 -32.38
N PRO A 157 -0.42 -9.03 -32.95
CA PRO A 157 0.10 -10.25 -33.55
C PRO A 157 1.15 -9.98 -34.64
N GLN A 158 2.20 -10.79 -34.72
CA GLN A 158 3.25 -10.64 -35.74
C GLN A 158 2.69 -10.70 -37.17
N LYS A 159 1.65 -11.52 -37.41
CA LYS A 159 0.95 -11.60 -38.70
C LYS A 159 0.36 -10.25 -39.10
N THR A 160 -0.28 -9.54 -38.16
CA THR A 160 -0.84 -8.21 -38.39
C THR A 160 0.25 -7.20 -38.74
N LYS A 161 1.39 -7.25 -38.03
CA LYS A 161 2.55 -6.39 -38.35
C LYS A 161 3.09 -6.63 -39.76
N ALA A 162 3.20 -7.89 -40.17
CA ALA A 162 3.66 -8.26 -41.51
C ALA A 162 2.69 -7.78 -42.62
N LEU A 163 1.38 -7.86 -42.36
CA LEU A 163 0.36 -7.35 -43.29
C LEU A 163 0.44 -5.83 -43.43
N LEU A 164 0.60 -5.10 -42.31
CA LEU A 164 0.75 -3.65 -42.31
C LEU A 164 2.01 -3.21 -43.06
N GLN A 165 3.14 -3.89 -42.86
CA GLN A 165 4.38 -3.62 -43.59
C GLN A 165 4.21 -3.81 -45.10
N LYS A 166 3.43 -4.82 -45.51
CA LYS A 166 3.12 -5.09 -46.93
C LYS A 166 2.19 -4.03 -47.52
N GLU A 167 1.18 -3.59 -46.76
CA GLU A 167 0.22 -2.54 -47.15
C GLU A 167 0.95 -1.24 -47.51
N ILE A 168 1.91 -0.82 -46.68
CA ILE A 168 2.66 0.42 -46.91
C ILE A 168 3.82 0.27 -47.92
N LYS A 169 4.05 -0.94 -48.46
CA LYS A 169 5.16 -1.25 -49.39
C LYS A 169 6.53 -0.74 -48.89
N SER A 170 6.75 -0.81 -47.57
CA SER A 170 7.94 -0.27 -46.88
C SER A 170 8.22 1.22 -47.10
N LYS A 171 7.21 2.02 -47.45
CA LYS A 171 7.30 3.50 -47.53
C LYS A 171 6.28 4.13 -46.60
N CYS A 172 6.59 5.29 -46.04
CA CYS A 172 5.61 5.99 -45.20
C CYS A 172 4.45 6.52 -46.08
N PRO A 173 3.18 6.28 -45.72
CA PRO A 173 2.02 6.79 -46.47
C PRO A 173 1.90 8.32 -46.49
N ILE A 174 2.46 8.99 -45.48
CA ILE A 174 2.26 10.43 -45.23
C ILE A 174 3.41 11.27 -45.80
N CYS A 175 4.63 10.73 -45.86
CA CYS A 175 5.81 11.49 -46.27
C CYS A 175 6.68 10.75 -47.27
N PRO A 176 7.36 11.45 -48.20
CA PRO A 176 8.22 10.84 -49.21
C PRO A 176 9.61 10.43 -48.68
N SER A 177 9.84 10.47 -47.36
CA SER A 177 11.15 10.12 -46.79
C SER A 177 11.47 8.65 -47.04
N GLU A 178 12.63 8.40 -47.65
CA GLU A 178 13.15 7.04 -47.90
C GLU A 178 14.08 6.55 -46.77
N ASP A 179 14.43 7.45 -45.84
CA ASP A 179 15.34 7.18 -44.72
C ASP A 179 14.55 6.85 -43.45
N VAL A 180 13.89 5.69 -43.46
CA VAL A 180 13.08 5.21 -42.33
C VAL A 180 13.74 3.96 -41.76
N GLU A 181 14.55 4.14 -40.70
CA GLU A 181 15.18 3.03 -39.98
C GLU A 181 14.16 2.05 -39.38
N HIS A 182 13.04 2.57 -38.87
CA HIS A 182 11.99 1.74 -38.29
C HIS A 182 10.59 2.35 -38.41
N PHE A 183 9.57 1.50 -38.55
CA PHE A 183 8.17 1.91 -38.53
C PHE A 183 7.53 1.70 -37.15
N GLN A 184 6.57 2.56 -36.82
CA GLN A 184 5.73 2.50 -35.63
C GLN A 184 4.28 2.27 -36.03
N ILE A 185 3.52 1.58 -35.19
CA ILE A 185 2.08 1.32 -35.43
C ILE A 185 1.29 2.33 -34.62
N HIS A 186 0.42 3.05 -35.31
CA HIS A 186 -0.55 3.97 -34.75
C HIS A 186 -1.94 3.33 -34.73
N HIS A 187 -2.67 3.50 -33.62
CA HIS A 187 -4.08 3.14 -33.50
C HIS A 187 -4.92 4.37 -33.83
N ILE A 188 -5.74 4.29 -34.88
CA ILE A 188 -6.52 5.43 -35.40
C ILE A 188 -7.53 5.91 -34.35
N ASP A 189 -8.15 4.98 -33.61
CA ASP A 189 -9.09 5.27 -32.52
C ASP A 189 -8.43 5.63 -31.17
N GLU A 190 -7.10 5.81 -31.14
CA GLU A 190 -6.28 6.01 -29.94
C GLU A 190 -6.44 4.91 -28.86
N ASN A 191 -7.07 3.77 -29.16
CA ASN A 191 -7.31 2.67 -28.23
C ASN A 191 -6.33 1.50 -28.45
N PRO A 192 -5.33 1.30 -27.57
CA PRO A 192 -4.35 0.24 -27.71
C PRO A 192 -4.90 -1.19 -27.56
N GLU A 193 -6.16 -1.35 -27.15
CA GLU A 193 -6.83 -2.65 -27.07
C GLU A 193 -7.44 -3.08 -28.42
N ASN A 194 -7.67 -2.13 -29.34
CA ASN A 194 -8.30 -2.39 -30.64
C ASN A 194 -7.25 -2.70 -31.72
N ASN A 195 -6.80 -3.95 -31.76
CA ASN A 195 -5.80 -4.43 -32.72
C ASN A 195 -6.37 -4.87 -34.09
N ASN A 196 -7.57 -4.41 -34.44
CA ASN A 196 -8.16 -4.68 -35.76
C ASN A 196 -7.30 -4.04 -36.86
N PHE A 197 -7.04 -4.78 -37.94
CA PHE A 197 -6.16 -4.32 -39.02
C PHE A 197 -6.57 -2.94 -39.59
N GLU A 198 -7.88 -2.68 -39.69
CA GLU A 198 -8.40 -1.41 -40.21
C GLU A 198 -8.20 -0.23 -39.25
N ASN A 199 -7.99 -0.51 -37.97
CA ASN A 199 -7.71 0.50 -36.95
C ASN A 199 -6.20 0.79 -36.79
N LEU A 200 -5.35 0.10 -37.55
CA LEU A 200 -3.89 0.21 -37.43
C LEU A 200 -3.29 0.82 -38.68
N LEU A 201 -2.40 1.79 -38.50
CA LEU A 201 -1.62 2.40 -39.56
C LEU A 201 -0.13 2.36 -39.22
N MET A 202 0.71 1.96 -40.17
CA MET A 202 2.15 1.86 -39.98
C MET A 202 2.86 3.08 -40.56
N LEU A 203 3.64 3.78 -39.75
CA LEU A 203 4.17 5.12 -40.04
C LEU A 203 5.63 5.26 -39.61
N CYS A 204 6.35 6.19 -40.22
CA CYS A 204 7.66 6.59 -39.69
C CYS A 204 7.50 7.35 -38.36
N PRO A 205 8.56 7.42 -37.53
CA PRO A 205 8.48 8.05 -36.19
C PRO A 205 8.08 9.52 -36.26
N THR A 206 8.50 10.22 -37.32
CA THR A 206 8.18 11.62 -37.55
C THR A 206 6.69 11.83 -37.79
N CYS A 207 6.07 11.03 -38.65
CA CYS A 207 4.64 11.15 -38.94
C CYS A 207 3.79 10.65 -37.77
N HIS A 208 4.21 9.59 -37.09
CA HIS A 208 3.56 9.13 -35.86
C HIS A 208 3.53 10.23 -34.80
N SER A 209 4.63 10.97 -34.63
CA SER A 209 4.72 12.10 -33.70
C SER A 209 3.78 13.25 -34.07
N LYS A 210 3.68 13.58 -35.37
CA LYS A 210 2.75 14.60 -35.87
C LYS A 210 1.29 14.28 -35.56
N ILE A 211 0.87 13.03 -35.78
CA ILE A 211 -0.50 12.60 -35.43
C ILE A 211 -0.72 12.67 -33.93
N THR A 212 0.24 12.17 -33.13
CA THR A 212 0.14 12.21 -31.66
C THR A 212 0.02 13.64 -31.12
N LYS A 213 0.62 14.62 -31.81
CA LYS A 213 0.54 16.05 -31.48
C LYS A 213 -0.68 16.76 -32.07
N LYS A 214 -1.51 16.05 -32.85
CA LYS A 214 -2.66 16.59 -33.59
C LYS A 214 -2.27 17.62 -34.67
N ASP A 215 -1.05 17.52 -35.20
CA ASP A 215 -0.63 18.28 -36.39
C ASP A 215 -1.26 17.71 -37.68
N ILE A 216 -1.75 16.47 -37.63
CA ILE A 216 -2.52 15.78 -38.66
C ILE A 216 -3.82 15.35 -37.99
N SER A 217 -4.95 15.66 -38.61
CA SER A 217 -6.29 15.34 -38.09
C SER A 217 -6.62 13.85 -38.21
N GLU A 218 -7.56 13.36 -37.38
CA GLU A 218 -8.01 11.97 -37.43
C GLU A 218 -8.66 11.63 -38.79
N GLU A 219 -9.37 12.60 -39.38
CA GLU A 219 -9.98 12.46 -40.70
C GLU A 219 -8.92 12.24 -41.79
N GLU A 220 -7.81 12.98 -41.76
CA GLU A 220 -6.68 12.79 -42.68
C GLU A 220 -6.04 11.41 -42.49
N VAL A 221 -5.89 10.94 -41.25
CA VAL A 221 -5.33 9.61 -40.95
C VAL A 221 -6.19 8.49 -41.54
N ILE A 222 -7.53 8.62 -41.45
CA ILE A 222 -8.48 7.69 -42.06
C ILE A 222 -8.32 7.71 -43.59
N GLU A 223 -8.23 8.90 -44.18
CA GLU A 223 -8.05 9.04 -45.63
C GLU A 223 -6.75 8.38 -46.12
N TYR A 224 -5.64 8.55 -45.38
CA TYR A 224 -4.39 7.86 -45.68
C TYR A 224 -4.53 6.33 -45.60
N LYS A 225 -5.25 5.81 -44.61
CA LYS A 225 -5.50 4.37 -44.47
C LYS A 225 -6.34 3.84 -45.64
N ASP A 226 -7.37 4.56 -46.04
CA ASP A 226 -8.25 4.14 -47.14
C ASP A 226 -7.52 4.17 -48.51
N ASN A 227 -6.67 5.17 -48.75
CA ASN A 227 -5.87 5.28 -49.97
C ASN A 227 -4.87 4.13 -50.16
N LEU A 228 -4.46 3.44 -49.09
CA LEU A 228 -3.57 2.27 -49.18
C LEU A 228 -4.29 0.98 -49.60
N ARG A 229 -5.62 0.95 -49.54
CA ARG A 229 -6.43 -0.24 -49.92
C ARG A 229 -6.72 -0.31 -51.42
N ILE A 230 -6.43 0.75 -52.18
CA ILE A 230 -6.64 0.88 -53.64
C ILE A 230 -5.41 0.35 -54.39
#